data_AF-A0A1F2V554-F1
#
_entry.id   AF-A0A1F2V554-F1
#
_cell.length_a   1.000
_cell.length_b   1.000
_cell.length_c   1.000
_cell.angle_alpha   90.00
_cell.angle_beta   90.00
_cell.angle_gamma   90.00
#
_symmetry.space_group_name_H-M   'P 1'
#
loop_
_entity.id
_entity.type
_entity.pdbx_description
1 polymer ?
#
loop_
_entity_poly.entity_id
_entity_poly.type
_entity_poly.pdbx_seq_one_letter_code
_entity_poly.pdbx_strand_id
1 'polypeptide(L)'
;MCGGPTGPSDTTVTNASGRKVFCVKFQKELPGLDTPPWPGEVGQRIFEKVSAQAWKLWEERQKMILNEYRLMPWQKEGQELILKHMEDFFFGESAALPPGYVPPQSK
;
A
#
# COMPACT_ATOMS: atom_id res chain seq x y z
N MET A 1 -35.95 -19.00 14.35
CA MET A 1 -35.22 -18.48 15.53
C MET A 1 -33.75 -18.37 15.16
N CYS A 2 -33.21 -17.14 15.24
CA CYS A 2 -31.79 -16.70 15.23
C CYS A 2 -30.89 -17.27 14.10
N GLY A 3 -30.44 -16.52 13.08
CA GLY A 3 -29.88 -15.18 13.12
C GLY A 3 -28.37 -15.26 13.44
N GLY A 4 -27.51 -15.26 12.41
CA GLY A 4 -26.05 -15.15 12.54
C GLY A 4 -25.48 -14.40 11.33
N PRO A 5 -24.63 -13.37 11.53
CA PRO A 5 -24.32 -12.40 10.49
C PRO A 5 -23.27 -12.95 9.53
N THR A 6 -23.61 -13.04 8.25
CA THR A 6 -22.61 -13.05 7.18
C THR A 6 -22.05 -11.63 7.07
N GLY A 7 -21.11 -11.31 7.97
CA GLY A 7 -20.27 -10.11 7.85
C GLY A 7 -19.47 -10.18 6.55
N PRO A 8 -19.19 -9.03 5.91
CA PRO A 8 -18.47 -9.01 4.64
C PRO A 8 -17.08 -9.61 4.86
N SER A 9 -16.69 -10.50 3.95
CA SER A 9 -15.40 -11.19 3.91
C SER A 9 -14.24 -10.20 3.97
N ASP A 10 -13.76 -9.89 5.17
CA ASP A 10 -12.45 -9.30 5.40
C ASP A 10 -11.44 -10.42 5.16
N THR A 11 -10.98 -10.54 3.91
CA THR A 11 -9.84 -11.38 3.58
C THR A 11 -8.67 -10.83 4.39
N THR A 12 -8.43 -11.42 5.56
CA THR A 12 -7.39 -11.02 6.50
C THR A 12 -6.04 -11.15 5.81
N VAL A 13 -5.56 -10.06 5.21
CA VAL A 13 -4.19 -9.98 4.68
C VAL A 13 -3.27 -9.91 5.90
N THR A 14 -2.98 -11.06 6.49
CA THR A 14 -2.10 -11.19 7.65
C THR A 14 -0.66 -11.40 7.17
N ASN A 15 0.27 -10.69 7.79
CA ASN A 15 1.71 -10.80 7.54
C ASN A 15 2.34 -11.76 8.56
N ALA A 16 3.34 -12.54 8.15
CA ALA A 16 3.94 -13.59 8.99
C ALA A 16 4.67 -13.03 10.22
N SER A 17 5.16 -11.79 10.13
CA SER A 17 5.92 -11.11 11.19
C SER A 17 5.04 -10.56 12.32
N GLY A 18 3.70 -10.51 12.14
CA GLY A 18 2.78 -9.86 13.08
C GLY A 18 2.95 -8.34 13.23
N ARG A 19 3.82 -7.72 12.40
CA ARG A 19 4.06 -6.28 12.36
C ARG A 19 2.80 -5.54 11.91
N LYS A 20 2.39 -4.53 12.66
CA LYS A 20 1.36 -3.57 12.25
C LYS A 20 2.01 -2.26 11.84
N VAL A 21 1.42 -1.60 10.85
CA VAL A 21 1.84 -0.28 10.38
C VAL A 21 0.60 0.60 10.24
N PHE A 22 0.79 1.90 10.48
CA PHE A 22 -0.24 2.87 10.19
C PHE A 22 -0.24 3.15 8.68
N CYS A 23 -1.19 2.56 7.97
CA CYS A 23 -1.19 2.59 6.52
C CYS A 23 -1.59 3.97 6.00
N VAL A 24 -0.73 4.64 5.24
CA VAL A 24 -1.02 5.97 4.67
C VAL A 24 -2.20 5.98 3.71
N LYS A 25 -2.45 4.86 3.01
CA LYS A 25 -3.57 4.76 2.05
C LYS A 25 -4.92 4.62 2.73
N PHE A 26 -4.97 3.87 3.84
CA PHE A 26 -6.21 3.56 4.55
C PHE A 26 -6.38 4.36 5.85
N GLN A 27 -5.34 5.07 6.28
CA GLN A 27 -5.27 5.86 7.52
C GLN A 27 -5.74 5.08 8.75
N LYS A 28 -5.35 3.80 8.82
CA LYS A 28 -5.64 2.88 9.93
C LYS A 28 -4.49 1.91 10.13
N GLU A 29 -4.40 1.36 11.33
CA GLU A 29 -3.44 0.29 11.63
C GLU A 29 -3.84 -1.00 10.92
N LEU A 30 -2.94 -1.49 10.10
CA LEU A 30 -3.09 -2.73 9.35
C LEU A 30 -1.80 -3.56 9.40
N PRO A 31 -1.90 -4.87 9.13
CA PRO A 31 -0.74 -5.72 8.86
C PRO A 31 0.23 -5.06 7.86
N GLY A 32 1.47 -4.87 8.29
CA GLY A 32 2.54 -4.32 7.46
C GLY A 32 3.08 -5.34 6.47
N LEU A 33 3.95 -4.88 5.57
CA LEU A 33 4.79 -5.78 4.78
C LEU A 33 5.74 -6.57 5.71
N ASP A 34 6.08 -7.80 5.31
CA ASP A 34 7.08 -8.62 6.02
C ASP A 34 8.51 -8.21 5.66
N THR A 35 8.72 -7.78 4.42
CA THR A 35 10.01 -7.33 3.90
C THR A 35 9.86 -6.10 3.01
N PRO A 36 10.88 -5.22 2.94
CA PRO A 36 10.85 -4.07 2.03
C PRO A 36 10.82 -4.55 0.57
N PRO A 37 9.86 -4.09 -0.25
CA PRO A 37 9.69 -4.57 -1.62
C PRO A 37 10.71 -3.96 -2.60
N TRP A 38 11.38 -2.88 -2.21
CA TRP A 38 12.36 -2.18 -3.03
C TRP A 38 13.63 -1.91 -2.21
N PRO A 39 14.82 -1.92 -2.82
CA PRO A 39 16.01 -1.41 -2.17
C PRO A 39 15.98 0.13 -2.05
N GLY A 40 16.69 0.67 -1.06
CA GLY A 40 16.85 2.10 -0.84
C GLY A 40 15.76 2.74 0.04
N GLU A 41 15.80 4.07 0.15
CA GLU A 41 14.93 4.83 1.04
C GLU A 41 13.45 4.69 0.71
N VAL A 42 13.10 4.59 -0.57
CA VAL A 42 11.70 4.43 -1.02
C VAL A 42 11.11 3.12 -0.50
N GLY A 43 11.83 2.01 -0.63
CA GLY A 43 11.35 0.72 -0.15
C GLY A 43 11.23 0.66 1.37
N GLN A 44 12.15 1.30 2.10
CA GLN A 44 12.05 1.44 3.55
C GLN A 44 10.82 2.26 3.96
N ARG A 45 10.59 3.40 3.28
CA ARG A 45 9.43 4.26 3.53
C ARG A 45 8.11 3.51 3.28
N ILE A 46 8.05 2.68 2.24
CA ILE A 46 6.89 1.83 1.96
C ILE A 46 6.70 0.79 3.06
N PHE A 47 7.77 0.10 3.45
CA PHE A 47 7.73 -0.89 4.51
C PHE A 47 7.26 -0.32 5.86
N GLU A 48 7.52 0.96 6.14
CA GLU A 48 7.10 1.65 7.36
C GLU A 48 5.68 2.21 7.31
N LYS A 49 5.22 2.66 6.13
CA LYS A 49 3.98 3.44 5.98
C LYS A 49 2.88 2.73 5.19
N VAL A 50 3.15 1.58 4.57
CA VAL A 50 2.23 0.88 3.68
C VAL A 50 1.92 -0.50 4.23
N SER A 51 0.62 -0.82 4.31
CA SER A 51 0.15 -2.14 4.74
C SER A 51 0.26 -3.17 3.62
N ALA A 52 0.32 -4.45 3.99
CA ALA A 52 0.27 -5.55 3.03
C ALA A 52 -1.00 -5.50 2.14
N GLN A 53 -2.13 -5.06 2.70
CA GLN A 53 -3.36 -4.86 1.93
C GLN A 53 -3.22 -3.75 0.88
N ALA A 54 -2.64 -2.60 1.27
CA ALA A 54 -2.42 -1.48 0.35
C ALA A 54 -1.37 -1.81 -0.72
N TRP A 55 -0.37 -2.63 -0.36
CA TRP A 55 0.62 -3.14 -1.29
C TRP A 55 -0.01 -4.01 -2.39
N LYS A 56 -0.91 -4.93 -2.04
CA LYS A 56 -1.64 -5.73 -3.04
C LYS A 56 -2.39 -4.88 -4.06
N LEU A 57 -3.03 -3.80 -3.61
CA LEU A 57 -3.70 -2.86 -4.52
C LEU A 57 -2.70 -2.17 -5.48
N TRP A 58 -1.51 -1.87 -4.98
CA TRP A 58 -0.45 -1.30 -5.80
C TRP A 58 0.11 -2.31 -6.81
N GLU A 59 0.29 -3.58 -6.46
CA GLU A 59 0.75 -4.61 -7.40
C GLU A 59 -0.18 -4.75 -8.60
N GLU A 60 -1.49 -4.70 -8.38
CA GLU A 60 -2.48 -4.71 -9.47
C GLU A 60 -2.39 -3.44 -10.34
N ARG A 61 -2.19 -2.27 -9.72
CA ARG A 61 -1.97 -1.01 -10.47
C ARG A 61 -0.67 -1.05 -11.26
N GLN A 62 0.40 -1.59 -10.70
CA GLN A 62 1.69 -1.75 -11.34
C GLN A 62 1.57 -2.63 -12.60
N LYS A 63 0.87 -3.76 -12.52
CA LYS A 63 0.62 -4.62 -13.69
C LYS A 63 -0.11 -3.87 -14.80
N MET A 64 -1.14 -3.07 -14.46
CA MET A 64 -1.85 -2.24 -15.43
C MET A 64 -0.92 -1.22 -16.10
N ILE A 65 -0.09 -0.52 -15.32
CA ILE A 65 0.89 0.45 -15.85
C ILE A 65 1.89 -0.24 -16.79
N LEU A 66 2.48 -1.36 -16.37
CA LEU A 66 3.43 -2.10 -17.21
C LEU A 66 2.81 -2.53 -18.55
N ASN A 67 1.58 -3.01 -18.53
CA ASN A 67 0.86 -3.44 -19.72
C ASN A 67 0.51 -2.26 -20.65
N GLU A 68 -0.01 -1.16 -20.11
CA GLU A 68 -0.40 0.03 -20.89
C GLU A 68 0.79 0.72 -21.54
N TYR A 69 1.87 0.92 -20.79
CA TYR A 69 3.08 1.55 -21.32
C TYR A 69 3.97 0.56 -22.09
N ARG A 70 3.58 -0.73 -22.15
CA ARG A 70 4.37 -1.85 -22.72
C ARG A 70 5.82 -1.86 -22.21
N LEU A 71 5.99 -1.59 -20.92
CA LEU A 71 7.29 -1.51 -20.27
C LEU A 71 7.66 -2.87 -19.68
N MET A 72 8.96 -3.13 -19.64
CA MET A 72 9.52 -4.30 -18.96
C MET A 72 10.04 -3.88 -17.58
N PRO A 73 9.73 -4.62 -16.50
CA PRO A 73 10.03 -4.22 -15.12
C PRO A 73 11.53 -4.12 -14.79
N TRP A 74 12.40 -4.71 -15.63
CA TRP A 74 13.86 -4.62 -15.49
C TRP A 74 14.48 -3.45 -16.26
N GLN A 75 13.73 -2.75 -17.12
CA GLN A 75 14.23 -1.59 -17.83
C GLN A 75 14.25 -0.39 -16.89
N LYS A 76 15.29 0.45 -17.00
CA LYS A 76 15.46 1.62 -16.14
C LYS A 76 14.26 2.57 -16.22
N GLU A 77 13.78 2.85 -17.43
CA GLU A 77 12.59 3.68 -17.67
C GLU A 77 11.34 3.10 -17.01
N GLY A 78 11.18 1.77 -17.03
CA GLY A 78 10.10 1.07 -16.35
C GLY A 78 10.16 1.23 -14.84
N GLN A 79 11.36 1.09 -14.25
CA GLN A 79 11.57 1.28 -12.82
C GLN A 79 11.29 2.73 -12.38
N GLU A 80 11.79 3.72 -13.14
CA GLU A 80 11.57 5.14 -12.85
C GLU A 80 10.08 5.51 -12.94
N LEU A 81 9.37 5.01 -13.97
CA LEU A 81 7.94 5.27 -14.14
C LEU A 81 7.11 4.60 -13.03
N ILE A 82 7.42 3.34 -12.69
CA ILE A 82 6.79 2.62 -11.58
C ILE A 82 7.01 3.37 -10.27
N LEU A 83 8.25 3.78 -9.97
CA LEU A 83 8.58 4.53 -8.75
C LEU A 83 7.77 5.81 -8.66
N LYS A 84 7.70 6.59 -9.74
CA LYS A 84 6.91 7.83 -9.80
C LYS A 84 5.42 7.58 -9.53
N HIS A 85 4.83 6.58 -10.18
CA HIS A 85 3.43 6.24 -9.96
C HIS A 85 3.17 5.65 -8.57
N MET A 86 4.16 4.99 -7.96
CA MET A 86 4.08 4.43 -6.62
C MET A 86 4.05 5.53 -5.58
N GLU A 87 4.99 6.47 -5.70
CA GLU A 87 5.04 7.64 -4.84
C GLU A 87 3.76 8.45 -4.96
N ASP A 88 3.24 8.66 -6.16
CA ASP A 88 1.93 9.30 -6.37
C ASP A 88 0.77 8.51 -5.73
N PHE A 89 0.76 7.18 -5.86
CA PHE A 89 -0.33 6.34 -5.34
C PHE A 89 -0.44 6.36 -3.81
N PHE A 90 0.71 6.37 -3.12
CA PHE A 90 0.81 6.26 -1.67
C PHE A 90 1.11 7.57 -0.95
N PHE A 91 1.70 8.56 -1.62
CA PHE A 91 2.11 9.83 -1.05
C PHE A 91 1.72 11.07 -1.87
N GLY A 92 1.16 10.90 -3.08
CA GLY A 92 0.65 11.99 -3.92
C GLY A 92 -0.75 12.45 -3.54
N GLU A 93 -1.40 13.23 -4.40
CA GLU A 93 -2.75 13.76 -4.15
C GLU A 93 -3.80 12.67 -3.89
N SER A 94 -3.62 11.48 -4.50
CA SER A 94 -4.48 10.31 -4.27
C SER A 94 -4.25 9.60 -2.93
N ALA A 95 -3.27 10.05 -2.13
CA ALA A 95 -2.98 9.51 -0.81
C ALA A 95 -3.66 10.28 0.33
N ALA A 96 -4.06 11.54 0.08
CA ALA A 96 -4.68 12.38 1.09
C ALA A 96 -6.20 12.17 1.12
N LEU A 97 -6.73 11.95 2.33
CA LEU A 97 -8.14 12.19 2.62
C LEU A 97 -8.42 13.72 2.59
N PRO A 98 -9.69 14.13 2.35
CA PRO A 98 -10.09 15.53 2.25
C PRO A 98 -9.64 16.38 3.46
N PRO A 99 -9.53 17.71 3.29
CA PRO A 99 -9.08 18.63 4.33
C PRO A 99 -9.95 18.47 5.60
N GLY A 100 -9.35 17.92 6.66
CA GLY A 100 -10.05 17.64 7.92
C GLY A 100 -9.51 16.46 8.73
N TYR A 101 -8.61 15.65 8.18
CA TYR A 101 -8.02 14.51 8.91
C TYR A 101 -6.89 14.95 9.86
N VAL A 102 -7.15 14.89 11.18
CA VAL A 102 -6.15 15.11 12.23
C VAL A 102 -5.62 13.75 12.69
N PRO A 103 -4.36 13.37 12.41
CA PRO A 103 -3.80 12.14 12.95
C PRO A 103 -3.67 12.28 14.48
N PRO A 104 -4.06 11.27 15.28
CA PRO A 104 -3.86 11.32 16.72
C PRO A 104 -2.35 11.35 17.01
N GLN A 105 -1.89 12.43 17.65
CA GLN A 105 -0.54 12.50 18.21
C GLN A 105 -0.40 11.39 19.25
N SER A 106 0.40 10.36 18.95
CA SER A 106 0.82 9.42 19.99
C SER A 106 1.83 10.11 20.90
N LYS A 107 1.54 10.04 22.20
CA LYS A 107 2.36 10.50 23.33
C LYS A 107 3.67 9.74 23.45
#